data_AF-A0ABD7LSV9-F1
#
_entry.id   AF-A0ABD7LSV9-F1
#
_cell.length_a   1.000
_cell.length_b   1.000
_cell.length_c   1.000
_cell.angle_alpha   90.00
_cell.angle_beta   90.00
_cell.angle_gamma   90.00
#
_symmetry.space_group_name_H-M   'P 1'
#
loop_
_entity.id
_entity.type
_entity.pdbx_description
1 polymer ?
#
loop_
_entity_poly.entity_id
_entity_poly.type
_entity_poly.pdbx_seq_one_letter_code
_entity_poly.pdbx_strand_id
1 'polypeptide(L)'
;MSCFVESERLSNGNNSVLNEYDKVVINKVKSLCEEARESISHINGSNFKQTLFNLIKLDAKISSYLFFLIHDEFMDYQKLDQLIERESWEDYYVGLTFSEKLNNYKLIDYKYLSESN
;
A
#
# COMPACT_ATOMS: atom_id res chain seq x y z
N MET A 1 6.47 -10.01 7.31
CA MET A 1 6.43 -9.78 5.85
C MET A 1 6.98 -10.96 5.06
N SER A 2 8.24 -11.39 5.27
CA SER A 2 8.78 -12.58 4.56
C SER A 2 7.95 -13.85 4.75
N CYS A 3 7.61 -14.21 5.99
CA CYS A 3 6.76 -15.38 6.26
C CYS A 3 5.35 -15.27 5.65
N PHE A 4 4.85 -14.05 5.47
CA PHE A 4 3.56 -13.83 4.80
C PHE A 4 3.69 -14.14 3.31
N VAL A 5 4.70 -13.56 2.63
CA VAL A 5 4.94 -13.83 1.20
C VAL A 5 5.19 -15.32 0.94
N GLU A 6 5.97 -15.99 1.78
CA GLU A 6 6.22 -17.43 1.68
C GLU A 6 4.93 -18.25 1.85
N SER A 7 4.09 -17.89 2.82
CA SER A 7 2.80 -18.54 3.05
C SER A 7 1.85 -18.35 1.86
N GLU A 8 1.79 -17.15 1.28
CA GLU A 8 0.94 -16.84 0.13
C GLU A 8 1.46 -17.46 -1.18
N ARG A 9 2.78 -17.55 -1.38
CA ARG A 9 3.36 -18.33 -2.48
C ARG A 9 2.92 -19.79 -2.38
N LEU A 10 3.08 -20.37 -1.19
CA LEU A 10 2.75 -21.76 -0.93
C LEU A 10 1.24 -22.04 -1.13
N SER A 11 0.37 -21.13 -0.68
CA SER A 11 -1.09 -21.25 -0.88
C SER A 11 -1.48 -21.20 -2.36
N ASN A 12 -0.72 -20.46 -3.17
CA ASN A 12 -0.86 -20.40 -4.63
C ASN A 12 -0.16 -21.56 -5.37
N GLY A 13 0.36 -22.56 -4.65
CA GLY A 13 1.06 -23.71 -5.24
C GLY A 13 2.49 -23.40 -5.72
N ASN A 14 3.02 -22.23 -5.37
CA ASN A 14 4.39 -21.85 -5.67
C ASN A 14 5.32 -22.19 -4.49
N ASN A 15 6.29 -23.08 -4.74
CA ASN A 15 7.28 -23.51 -3.75
C ASN A 15 8.63 -22.78 -3.89
N SER A 16 8.70 -21.69 -4.65
CA SER A 16 9.94 -20.94 -4.83
C SER A 16 10.39 -20.28 -3.53
N VAL A 17 11.66 -20.44 -3.23
CA VAL A 17 12.29 -19.83 -2.05
C VAL A 17 12.57 -18.36 -2.34
N LEU A 18 12.38 -17.50 -1.34
CA LEU A 18 12.71 -16.08 -1.45
C LEU A 18 14.19 -15.89 -1.80
N ASN A 19 14.46 -15.22 -2.91
CA ASN A 19 15.80 -14.85 -3.34
C ASN A 19 16.22 -13.47 -2.79
N GLU A 20 17.45 -13.03 -3.09
CA GLU A 20 17.95 -11.73 -2.63
C GLU A 20 17.16 -10.54 -3.18
N TYR A 21 16.60 -10.64 -4.39
CA TYR A 21 15.74 -9.60 -4.96
C TYR A 21 14.40 -9.52 -4.23
N ASP A 22 13.80 -10.68 -3.90
CA ASP A 22 12.59 -10.72 -3.09
C ASP A 22 12.80 -9.99 -1.75
N LYS A 23 13.96 -10.18 -1.11
CA LYS A 23 14.31 -9.49 0.13
C LYS A 23 14.40 -7.97 -0.05
N VAL A 24 14.95 -7.50 -1.16
CA VAL A 24 14.99 -6.06 -1.50
C VAL A 24 13.57 -5.51 -1.61
N VAL A 25 12.69 -6.17 -2.36
CA VAL A 25 11.30 -5.73 -2.54
C VAL A 25 10.53 -5.78 -1.22
N ILE A 26 10.71 -6.85 -0.42
CA ILE A 26 10.11 -6.96 0.92
C ILE A 26 10.52 -5.79 1.82
N ASN A 27 11.78 -5.35 1.76
CA ASN A 27 12.23 -4.20 2.55
C ASN A 27 11.60 -2.88 2.07
N LYS A 28 11.34 -2.72 0.76
CA LYS A 28 10.57 -1.59 0.24
C LYS A 28 9.14 -1.60 0.76
N VAL A 29 8.47 -2.76 0.71
CA VAL A 29 7.10 -2.89 1.23
C VAL A 29 7.05 -2.52 2.73
N LYS A 30 8.03 -2.97 3.52
CA LYS A 30 8.13 -2.57 4.94
C LYS A 30 8.26 -1.05 5.09
N SER A 31 9.12 -0.41 4.30
CA SER A 31 9.30 1.04 4.32
C SER A 31 8.00 1.78 4.00
N LEU A 32 7.25 1.31 3.00
CA LEU A 32 5.96 1.91 2.63
C LEU A 32 4.91 1.72 3.74
N CYS A 33 4.89 0.56 4.40
CA CYS A 33 4.02 0.34 5.56
C CYS A 33 4.38 1.28 6.73
N GLU A 34 5.67 1.55 6.96
CA GLU A 34 6.12 2.49 7.99
C GLU A 34 5.71 3.93 7.65
N GLU A 35 5.86 4.35 6.39
CA GLU A 35 5.40 5.66 5.89
C GLU A 35 3.88 5.82 6.03
N ALA A 36 3.11 4.78 5.70
CA ALA A 36 1.66 4.78 5.88
C ALA A 36 1.29 4.92 7.36
N ARG A 37 1.96 4.18 8.25
CA ARG A 37 1.75 4.25 9.70
C ARG A 37 2.06 5.65 10.24
N GLU A 38 3.16 6.25 9.81
CA GLU A 38 3.54 7.62 10.19
C GLU A 38 2.54 8.66 9.67
N SER A 39 2.07 8.51 8.43
CA SER A 39 1.04 9.36 7.86
C SER A 39 -0.27 9.30 8.67
N ILE A 40 -0.68 8.10 9.09
CA ILE A 40 -1.86 7.90 9.94
C ILE A 40 -1.68 8.56 11.30
N SER A 41 -0.50 8.44 11.94
CA SER A 41 -0.29 9.01 13.28
C SER A 41 -0.35 10.54 13.33
N HIS A 42 -0.13 11.21 12.19
CA HIS A 42 -0.13 12.67 12.07
C HIS A 42 -1.39 13.24 11.39
N ILE A 43 -2.39 12.39 11.11
CA ILE A 43 -3.62 12.84 10.45
C ILE A 43 -4.46 13.73 11.38
N ASN A 44 -4.99 14.82 10.84
CA ASN A 44 -5.87 15.76 11.52
C ASN A 44 -6.81 16.45 10.52
N GLY A 45 -7.74 17.28 11.01
CA GLY A 45 -8.73 17.94 10.15
C GLY A 45 -8.15 18.82 9.04
N SER A 46 -6.96 19.41 9.24
CA SER A 46 -6.33 20.30 8.25
C SER A 46 -5.61 19.56 7.12
N ASN A 47 -5.06 18.37 7.38
CA ASN A 47 -4.32 17.57 6.39
C ASN A 47 -5.08 16.32 5.92
N PHE A 48 -6.26 16.03 6.48
CA PHE A 48 -7.02 14.79 6.27
C PHE A 48 -7.10 14.35 4.80
N LYS A 49 -7.51 15.24 3.90
CA LYS A 49 -7.68 14.89 2.48
C LYS A 49 -6.34 14.53 1.82
N GLN A 50 -5.30 15.32 2.10
CA GLN A 50 -3.97 15.05 1.54
C GLN A 50 -3.43 13.73 2.09
N THR A 51 -3.54 13.50 3.40
CA THR A 51 -3.09 12.26 4.04
C THR A 51 -3.86 11.07 3.51
N LEU A 52 -5.19 11.16 3.38
CA LEU A 52 -6.01 10.10 2.81
C LEU A 52 -5.59 9.77 1.38
N PHE A 53 -5.40 10.78 0.53
CA PHE A 53 -4.95 10.56 -0.85
C PHE A 53 -3.57 9.87 -0.90
N ASN A 54 -2.64 10.30 -0.05
CA ASN A 54 -1.33 9.67 0.05
C ASN A 54 -1.42 8.21 0.51
N LEU A 55 -2.28 7.91 1.49
CA LEU A 55 -2.50 6.55 1.98
C LEU A 55 -3.06 5.64 0.90
N ILE A 56 -3.99 6.12 0.08
CA ILE A 56 -4.53 5.34 -1.05
C ILE A 56 -3.41 5.05 -2.07
N LYS A 57 -2.49 6.00 -2.32
CA LYS A 57 -1.33 5.78 -3.19
C LYS A 57 -0.36 4.74 -2.61
N LEU A 58 -0.09 4.82 -1.32
CA LEU A 58 0.77 3.85 -0.63
C LEU A 58 0.15 2.45 -0.66
N ASP A 59 -1.16 2.34 -0.44
CA ASP A 59 -1.91 1.07 -0.51
C ASP A 59 -1.81 0.42 -1.90
N ALA A 60 -2.00 1.20 -2.96
CA ALA A 60 -1.83 0.74 -4.33
C ALA A 60 -0.42 0.18 -4.58
N LYS A 61 0.62 0.93 -4.18
CA LYS A 61 2.02 0.50 -4.36
C LYS A 61 2.34 -0.77 -3.59
N ILE A 62 1.94 -0.83 -2.31
CA ILE A 62 2.13 -2.01 -1.45
C ILE A 62 1.48 -3.22 -2.10
N SER A 63 0.23 -3.08 -2.54
CA SER A 63 -0.53 -4.14 -3.20
C SER A 63 0.16 -4.64 -4.47
N SER A 64 0.65 -3.74 -5.33
CA SER A 64 1.39 -4.12 -6.53
C SER A 64 2.70 -4.87 -6.21
N TYR A 65 3.51 -4.38 -5.28
CA TYR A 65 4.74 -5.10 -4.88
C TYR A 65 4.43 -6.49 -4.32
N LEU A 66 3.38 -6.61 -3.48
CA LEU A 66 2.96 -7.89 -2.93
C LEU A 66 2.45 -8.84 -4.01
N PHE A 67 1.72 -8.34 -5.01
CA PHE A 67 1.28 -9.15 -6.16
C PHE A 67 2.47 -9.80 -6.87
N PHE A 68 3.46 -9.02 -7.29
CA PHE A 68 4.65 -9.54 -7.98
C PHE A 68 5.46 -10.51 -7.09
N LEU A 69 5.57 -10.20 -5.79
CA LEU A 69 6.22 -11.08 -4.83
C LEU A 69 5.48 -12.42 -4.69
N ILE A 70 4.16 -12.42 -4.50
CA ILE A 70 3.36 -13.62 -4.22
C ILE A 70 3.24 -14.52 -5.45
N HIS A 71 3.12 -13.93 -6.65
CA HIS A 71 3.01 -14.69 -7.89
C HIS A 71 4.36 -15.06 -8.51
N ASP A 72 5.47 -14.58 -7.92
CA ASP A 72 6.84 -14.81 -8.42
C ASP A 72 6.98 -14.42 -9.90
N GLU A 73 6.26 -13.36 -10.26
CA GLU A 73 6.31 -12.79 -11.60
C GLU A 73 7.59 -11.97 -11.72
N PHE A 74 8.64 -12.66 -12.14
CA PHE A 74 9.99 -12.11 -12.19
C PHE A 74 10.09 -11.02 -13.26
N MET A 75 10.02 -9.76 -12.83
CA MET A 75 10.49 -8.60 -13.59
C MET A 75 11.83 -8.12 -13.04
N ASP A 76 12.65 -7.56 -13.92
CA ASP A 76 13.78 -6.74 -13.51
C ASP A 76 13.31 -5.68 -12.49
N TYR A 77 13.91 -5.68 -11.30
CA TYR A 77 13.46 -4.84 -10.19
C TYR A 77 13.46 -3.34 -10.52
N GLN A 78 14.35 -2.88 -11.41
CA GLN A 78 14.36 -1.48 -11.84
C GLN A 78 13.13 -1.14 -12.68
N LYS A 79 12.67 -2.11 -13.48
CA LYS A 79 11.43 -1.98 -14.26
C LYS A 79 10.21 -2.12 -13.37
N LEU A 80 10.27 -2.99 -12.36
CA LEU A 80 9.23 -3.14 -11.36
C LEU A 80 8.95 -1.82 -10.63
N ASP A 81 10.00 -1.12 -10.17
CA ASP A 81 9.84 0.18 -9.51
C ASP A 81 9.20 1.22 -10.45
N GLN A 82 9.67 1.30 -11.69
CA GLN A 82 9.12 2.23 -12.68
C GLN A 82 7.65 1.94 -12.99
N LEU A 83 7.30 0.64 -13.12
CA LEU A 83 5.93 0.20 -13.35
C LEU A 83 5.05 0.55 -12.17
N ILE A 84 5.49 0.25 -10.94
CA ILE A 84 4.71 0.56 -9.74
C ILE A 84 4.51 2.06 -9.55
N GLU A 85 5.55 2.87 -9.76
CA GLU A 85 5.41 4.32 -9.64
C GLU A 85 4.47 4.93 -10.69
N ARG A 86 4.37 4.32 -11.88
CA ARG A 86 3.55 4.82 -12.98
C ARG A 86 2.11 4.28 -12.95
N GLU A 87 1.95 2.99 -12.69
CA GLU A 87 0.73 2.23 -13.03
C GLU A 87 -0.02 1.74 -11.80
N SER A 88 0.60 1.61 -10.63
CA SER A 88 -0.05 0.98 -9.47
C SER A 88 -1.36 1.65 -9.07
N TRP A 89 -1.40 2.99 -9.17
CA TRP A 89 -2.60 3.78 -8.86
C TRP A 89 -3.72 3.53 -9.88
N GLU A 90 -3.36 3.50 -11.16
CA GLU A 90 -4.31 3.32 -12.24
C GLU A 90 -4.87 1.90 -12.21
N ASP A 91 -4.02 0.89 -12.07
CA ASP A 91 -4.37 -0.54 -12.10
C ASP A 91 -5.18 -1.01 -10.89
N TYR A 92 -4.82 -0.56 -9.68
CA TYR A 92 -5.46 -1.04 -8.46
C TYR A 92 -6.83 -0.40 -8.21
N TYR A 93 -7.04 0.82 -8.70
CA TYR A 93 -8.30 1.55 -8.57
C TYR A 93 -9.05 1.72 -9.91
N VAL A 94 -8.74 0.91 -10.94
CA VAL A 94 -9.50 0.90 -12.21
C VAL A 94 -10.99 0.78 -11.92
N GLY A 95 -11.77 1.77 -12.37
CA GLY A 95 -13.22 1.77 -12.23
C GLY A 95 -13.75 2.33 -10.90
N LEU A 96 -12.89 2.59 -9.92
CA LEU A 96 -13.23 3.49 -8.83
C LEU A 96 -13.02 4.91 -9.35
N THR A 97 -14.10 5.59 -9.73
CA THR A 97 -14.11 7.04 -9.95
C THR A 97 -13.87 7.74 -8.62
N PHE A 98 -12.66 7.59 -8.07
CA PHE A 98 -12.19 8.38 -6.97
C PHE A 98 -12.14 9.81 -7.48
N SER A 99 -13.14 10.58 -7.08
CA SER A 99 -13.07 12.02 -7.22
C SER A 99 -11.84 12.48 -6.46
N GLU A 100 -10.83 12.99 -7.17
CA GLU A 100 -9.69 13.68 -6.56
C GLU A 100 -10.16 14.73 -5.54
N LYS A 101 -11.39 15.24 -5.71
CA LYS A 101 -12.11 15.97 -4.67
C LYS A 101 -12.61 14.98 -3.61
N LEU A 102 -11.80 14.74 -2.60
CA LEU A 102 -12.16 14.03 -1.35
C LEU A 102 -13.13 14.85 -0.46
N ASN A 103 -13.96 15.73 -1.05
CA ASN A 103 -14.87 16.64 -0.35
C ASN A 103 -16.02 15.91 0.37
N ASN A 104 -16.32 14.69 -0.06
CA ASN A 104 -17.37 13.86 0.54
C ASN A 104 -16.90 13.12 1.81
N TYR A 105 -15.58 13.09 2.06
CA TYR A 105 -15.00 12.44 3.22
C TYR A 105 -14.76 13.48 4.33
N LYS A 106 -15.12 13.13 5.56
CA LYS A 106 -14.85 13.91 6.77
C LYS A 106 -14.09 13.04 7.76
N LEU A 107 -13.11 13.62 8.44
CA LEU A 107 -12.46 12.99 9.57
C LEU A 107 -13.45 12.92 10.74
N ILE A 108 -13.64 11.74 11.33
CA ILE A 108 -14.42 11.56 12.55
C ILE A 108 -13.44 11.62 13.71
N ASP A 109 -13.54 12.68 14.53
CA ASP A 109 -12.74 12.80 15.75
C ASP A 109 -13.50 12.22 16.95
N TYR A 110 -13.06 11.04 17.40
CA TYR A 110 -13.66 10.37 18.55
C TYR A 110 -13.36 11.05 19.89
N LYS A 111 -12.39 11.98 19.97
CA LYS A 111 -12.11 12.71 21.23
C LYS A 111 -13.25 13.64 21.65
N TYR A 112 -13.97 14.20 20.68
CA TYR A 112 -15.13 15.07 20.96
C TYR A 112 -16.43 14.31 21.25
N LEU A 113 -16.51 13.03 20.93
CA LEU A 113 -17.68 12.18 21.22
C LEU A 113 -17.74 11.75 22.70
N SER A 114 -16.60 11.69 23.40
CA SER A 114 -16.55 11.35 24.83
C SER A 114 -16.89 12.51 25.78
N GLU A 115 -16.91 13.76 25.30
CA GLU A 115 -17.29 14.93 26.11
C GLU A 115 -18.79 15.26 26.05
N SER A 116 -19.57 14.44 25.32
CA SER A 116 -21.00 14.67 25.06
C SER A 116 -21.96 13.78 25.86
N ASN A 117 -21.46 13.02 26.85
CA ASN A 117 -22.28 12.14 27.71
C ASN A 117 -22.21 12.57 29.19
#